data_AF-A0A9N7UWX1-F1
#
_entry.id   AF-A0A9N7UWX1-F1
#
_cell.length_a   1.000
_cell.length_b   1.000
_cell.length_c   1.000
_cell.angle_alpha   90.00
_cell.angle_beta   90.00
_cell.angle_gamma   90.00
#
_symmetry.space_group_name_H-M   'P 1'
#
loop_
_entity.id
_entity.type
_entity.pdbx_description
1 polymer ?
#
loop_
_entity_poly.entity_id
_entity_poly.type
_entity_poly.pdbx_seq_one_letter_code
_entity_poly.pdbx_strand_id
1 'polypeptide(L)'
;MGTFVTLAEVLEARGSPLDEDEVWCLLLATTEALLDISNKSSSNMCSVLSPGSVLLSATGRLAFKSCARYEDISSFTAPEVQQAYAASTRNPAEKMVVYSLGMTLYWCVDYHLPHNQPVQLSAGLEGLLLSMCEELVVRRTDLLTVLETCELHHKAAMLPPAERLVRQLVEDVYRNSVSVKQVGRG
;
A
#
# COMPACT_ATOMS: atom_id res chain seq x y z
N MET A 1 13.83 9.13 -18.31
CA MET A 1 13.43 9.85 -17.08
C MET A 1 12.41 8.97 -16.37
N GLY A 2 12.83 8.23 -15.33
CA GLY A 2 11.92 7.41 -14.54
C GLY A 2 11.35 8.24 -13.40
N THR A 3 10.24 8.91 -13.64
CA THR A 3 9.55 9.69 -12.61
C THR A 3 8.67 8.75 -11.79
N PHE A 4 8.92 8.72 -10.48
CA PHE A 4 8.05 8.05 -9.53
C PHE A 4 7.05 9.05 -8.95
N VAL A 5 5.86 8.57 -8.64
CA VAL A 5 4.86 9.26 -7.83
C VAL A 5 4.56 8.40 -6.60
N THR A 6 4.26 9.03 -5.48
CA THR A 6 3.81 8.35 -4.26
C THR A 6 2.35 7.93 -4.40
N LEU A 7 1.94 6.89 -3.66
CA LEU A 7 0.53 6.52 -3.55
C LEU A 7 -0.32 7.66 -2.96
N ALA A 8 0.26 8.47 -2.08
CA ALA A 8 -0.36 9.70 -1.57
C ALA A 8 -0.66 10.70 -2.71
N GLU A 9 0.33 11.00 -3.57
CA GLU A 9 0.14 11.89 -4.73
C GLU A 9 -0.88 11.34 -5.73
N VAL A 10 -0.97 10.01 -5.88
CA VAL A 10 -2.01 9.36 -6.68
C VAL A 10 -3.40 9.67 -6.13
N LEU A 11 -3.61 9.43 -4.83
CA LEU A 11 -4.90 9.69 -4.16
C LEU A 11 -5.26 11.18 -4.14
N GLU A 12 -4.27 12.05 -3.91
CA GLU A 12 -4.43 13.50 -3.99
C GLU A 12 -4.86 13.95 -5.39
N ALA A 13 -4.19 13.47 -6.44
CA ALA A 13 -4.47 13.86 -7.81
C ALA A 13 -5.84 13.37 -8.29
N ARG A 14 -6.29 12.17 -7.88
CA ARG A 14 -7.61 11.63 -8.27
C ARG A 14 -8.76 12.13 -7.39
N GLY A 15 -8.48 12.52 -6.14
CA GLY A 15 -9.47 13.06 -5.22
C GLY A 15 -10.54 12.05 -4.75
N SER A 16 -10.29 10.76 -4.89
CA SER A 16 -11.20 9.66 -4.53
C SER A 16 -10.43 8.51 -3.90
N PRO A 17 -11.07 7.63 -3.11
CA PRO A 17 -10.45 6.41 -2.63
C PRO A 17 -10.16 5.44 -3.78
N LEU A 18 -9.36 4.40 -3.46
CA LEU A 18 -9.22 3.23 -4.32
C LEU A 18 -10.48 2.37 -4.24
N ASP A 19 -10.87 1.78 -5.37
CA ASP A 19 -11.88 0.72 -5.38
C ASP A 19 -11.29 -0.66 -5.02
N GLU A 20 -12.15 -1.66 -4.81
CA GLU A 20 -11.73 -2.98 -4.35
C GLU A 20 -10.80 -3.71 -5.34
N ASP A 21 -11.06 -3.65 -6.64
CA ASP A 21 -10.22 -4.29 -7.66
C ASP A 21 -8.84 -3.60 -7.71
N GLU A 22 -8.83 -2.27 -7.53
CA GLU A 22 -7.58 -1.51 -7.40
C GLU A 22 -6.77 -1.92 -6.17
N VAL A 23 -7.42 -2.17 -5.03
CA VAL A 23 -6.75 -2.62 -3.81
C VAL A 23 -6.15 -4.00 -4.00
N TRP A 24 -6.88 -4.95 -4.61
CA TRP A 24 -6.35 -6.28 -4.91
C TRP A 24 -5.11 -6.23 -5.80
N CYS A 25 -5.18 -5.45 -6.88
CA CYS A 25 -4.06 -5.28 -7.79
C CYS A 25 -2.86 -4.60 -7.11
N LEU A 26 -3.09 -3.55 -6.32
CA LEU A 26 -2.02 -2.85 -5.63
C LEU A 26 -1.38 -3.72 -4.54
N LEU A 27 -2.18 -4.50 -3.81
CA LEU A 27 -1.69 -5.44 -2.79
C LEU A 27 -0.85 -6.53 -3.42
N LEU A 28 -1.27 -7.09 -4.56
CA LEU A 28 -0.47 -8.07 -5.30
C LEU A 28 0.88 -7.47 -5.72
N ALA A 29 0.87 -6.34 -6.44
CA ALA A 29 2.11 -5.71 -6.92
C ALA A 29 3.06 -5.35 -5.78
N THR A 30 2.52 -4.85 -4.66
CA THR A 30 3.32 -4.45 -3.50
C THR A 30 3.95 -5.66 -2.84
N THR A 31 3.19 -6.75 -2.68
CA THR A 31 3.67 -7.99 -2.10
C THR A 31 4.78 -8.63 -2.95
N GLU A 32 4.60 -8.68 -4.27
CA GLU A 32 5.62 -9.16 -5.21
C GLU A 32 6.91 -8.33 -5.12
N ALA A 33 6.80 -7.00 -5.09
CA ALA A 33 7.95 -6.10 -4.98
C ALA A 33 8.68 -6.26 -3.63
N LEU A 34 7.94 -6.45 -2.53
CA LEU A 34 8.53 -6.70 -1.22
C LEU A 34 9.29 -8.02 -1.18
N LEU A 35 8.70 -9.10 -1.70
CA LEU A 35 9.36 -10.41 -1.77
C LEU A 35 10.62 -10.37 -2.64
N ASP A 36 10.59 -9.65 -3.77
CA ASP A 36 11.76 -9.45 -4.63
C ASP A 36 12.90 -8.72 -3.89
N ILE A 37 12.58 -7.70 -3.08
CA ILE A 37 13.55 -6.97 -2.25
C ILE A 37 14.11 -7.86 -1.13
N SER A 38 13.26 -8.67 -0.49
CA SER A 38 13.66 -9.64 0.55
C SER A 38 14.72 -10.60 0.04
N ASN A 39 14.47 -11.15 -1.16
CA ASN A 39 15.35 -12.12 -1.81
C ASN A 39 16.68 -11.49 -2.26
N LYS A 40 16.67 -10.22 -2.64
CA LYS A 40 17.86 -9.50 -3.15
C LYS A 40 18.71 -8.87 -2.05
N SER A 41 18.12 -8.51 -0.91
CA SER A 41 18.82 -7.81 0.17
C SER A 41 18.30 -8.26 1.54
N SER A 42 19.10 -9.05 2.25
CA SER A 42 18.72 -9.61 3.56
C SER A 42 18.62 -8.57 4.70
N SER A 43 18.82 -7.27 4.44
CA SER A 43 19.00 -6.26 5.50
C SER A 43 17.94 -5.14 5.55
N ASN A 44 17.06 -4.97 4.57
CA ASN A 44 16.37 -3.69 4.37
C ASN A 44 14.83 -3.71 4.39
N MET A 45 14.17 -4.78 4.84
CA MET A 45 12.70 -4.80 4.95
C MET A 45 12.16 -4.00 6.15
N CYS A 46 13.01 -3.43 7.01
CA CYS A 46 12.56 -2.75 8.22
C CYS A 46 12.09 -1.30 7.95
N SER A 47 11.12 -1.11 7.06
CA SER A 47 10.50 0.19 6.80
C SER A 47 9.00 0.13 7.01
N VAL A 48 8.46 1.03 7.82
CA VAL A 48 7.00 1.27 7.90
C VAL A 48 6.53 1.80 6.55
N LEU A 49 5.57 1.12 5.94
CA LEU A 49 4.91 1.58 4.73
C LEU A 49 3.79 2.56 5.07
N SER A 50 3.69 3.62 4.27
CA SER A 50 2.61 4.60 4.26
C SER A 50 2.28 4.94 2.80
N PRO A 51 1.13 5.59 2.53
CA PRO A 51 0.83 6.09 1.18
C PRO A 51 1.95 7.00 0.64
N GLY A 52 2.61 7.75 1.53
CA GLY A 52 3.75 8.60 1.17
C GLY A 52 5.02 7.83 0.82
N SER A 53 5.21 6.60 1.31
CA SER A 53 6.43 5.82 1.12
C SER A 53 6.40 4.86 -0.07
N VAL A 54 5.21 4.49 -0.54
CA VAL A 54 5.00 3.59 -1.69
C VAL A 54 5.12 4.38 -2.98
N LEU A 55 6.14 4.06 -3.80
CA LEU A 55 6.45 4.77 -5.04
C LEU A 55 6.03 3.94 -6.25
N LEU A 56 5.20 4.52 -7.11
CA LEU A 56 4.71 3.95 -8.36
C LEU A 56 5.46 4.56 -9.54
N SER A 57 5.84 3.75 -10.51
CA SER A 57 6.49 4.21 -11.75
C SER A 57 5.62 3.98 -12.97
N ALA A 58 5.82 4.81 -14.00
CA ALA A 58 5.15 4.67 -15.30
C ALA A 58 5.49 3.35 -16.04
N THR A 59 6.44 2.56 -15.53
CA THR A 59 6.76 1.22 -16.04
C THR A 59 5.95 0.10 -15.38
N GLY A 60 5.13 0.44 -14.38
CA GLY A 60 4.33 -0.53 -13.62
C GLY A 60 5.07 -1.16 -12.44
N ARG A 61 6.23 -0.61 -12.08
CA ARG A 61 7.05 -1.10 -10.96
C ARG A 61 6.84 -0.26 -9.71
N LEU A 62 6.98 -0.93 -8.56
CA LEU A 62 6.99 -0.31 -7.26
C LEU A 62 8.41 -0.16 -6.71
N ALA A 63 8.60 0.89 -5.93
CA ALA A 63 9.77 1.11 -5.08
C ALA A 63 9.29 1.65 -3.73
N PHE A 64 10.17 1.58 -2.72
CA PHE A 64 9.83 2.02 -1.37
C PHE A 64 10.93 2.95 -0.88
N LYS A 65 10.56 4.12 -0.36
CA LYS A 65 11.49 5.00 0.35
C LYS A 65 11.30 4.83 1.85
N SER A 66 12.39 4.98 2.61
CA SER A 66 12.30 5.02 4.06
C SER A 66 11.53 6.29 4.48
N CYS A 67 10.46 6.11 5.23
CA CYS A 67 9.71 7.21 5.80
C CYS A 67 10.57 7.87 6.89
N ALA A 68 10.94 9.15 6.70
CA ALA A 68 11.76 9.87 7.66
C ALA A 68 10.94 10.17 8.92
N ARG A 69 11.61 10.37 10.06
CA ARG A 69 11.04 10.65 11.40
C ARG A 69 10.06 11.86 11.50
N TYR A 70 9.74 12.52 10.39
CA TYR A 70 8.94 13.74 10.30
C TYR A 70 7.55 13.54 9.67
N GLU A 71 7.27 12.39 9.03
CA GLU A 71 5.89 12.05 8.65
C GLU A 71 5.19 11.42 9.86
N ASP A 72 3.93 11.79 10.11
CA ASP A 72 3.11 11.18 11.15
C ASP A 72 2.75 9.73 10.76
N ILE A 73 3.70 8.82 11.02
CA ILE A 73 3.57 7.40 10.69
C ILE A 73 2.93 6.58 11.80
N SER A 74 2.45 7.20 12.88
CA SER A 74 1.89 6.44 14.00
C SER A 74 0.74 5.56 13.52
N SER A 75 -0.13 6.07 12.65
CA SER A 75 -1.27 5.32 12.10
C SER A 75 -0.90 4.09 11.26
N PHE A 76 0.35 3.98 10.80
CA PHE A 76 0.83 2.86 9.98
C PHE A 76 1.81 1.95 10.73
N THR A 77 2.22 2.36 11.93
CA THR A 77 3.25 1.68 12.70
C THR A 77 2.61 0.55 13.50
N ALA A 78 3.21 -0.64 13.42
CA ALA A 78 2.72 -1.80 14.16
C ALA A 78 2.70 -1.54 15.68
N PRO A 79 1.66 -2.02 16.40
CA PRO A 79 1.41 -1.68 17.80
C PRO A 79 2.57 -2.09 18.70
N GLU A 80 3.25 -3.19 18.39
CA GLU A 80 4.42 -3.66 19.13
C GLU A 80 5.62 -2.70 19.05
N VAL A 81 5.70 -1.86 18.00
CA VAL A 81 6.75 -0.84 17.85
C VAL A 81 6.41 0.41 18.66
N GLN A 82 5.13 0.79 18.70
CA GLN A 82 4.65 1.94 19.47
C GLN A 82 4.73 1.70 20.98
N GLN A 83 4.42 0.48 21.42
CA GLN A 83 4.47 0.08 22.82
C GLN A 83 5.90 -0.15 23.33
N ALA A 84 6.88 -0.36 22.43
CA ALA A 84 8.25 -0.76 22.76
C ALA A 84 9.30 0.33 22.52
N TYR A 85 9.14 1.52 23.12
CA TYR A 85 10.33 2.34 23.43
C TYR A 85 11.24 1.51 24.37
N ALA A 86 12.27 0.89 23.81
CA ALA A 86 13.32 0.10 24.48
C ALA A 86 12.96 -1.32 24.95
N ALA A 87 12.88 -2.28 24.02
CA ALA A 87 13.40 -3.62 24.27
C ALA A 87 13.76 -4.31 22.95
N SER A 88 15.00 -4.77 22.89
CA SER A 88 15.66 -5.52 21.80
C SER A 88 14.92 -6.82 21.45
N THR A 89 13.81 -6.72 20.76
CA THR A 89 13.04 -7.90 20.33
C THR A 89 13.17 -8.02 18.83
N ARG A 90 13.76 -9.14 18.40
CA ARG A 90 13.97 -9.54 17.02
C ARG A 90 12.63 -9.87 16.38
N ASN A 91 11.77 -8.86 16.23
CA ASN A 91 10.48 -9.02 15.58
C ASN A 91 10.74 -9.15 14.08
N PRO A 92 10.08 -10.10 13.37
CA PRO A 92 10.35 -10.30 11.95
C PRO A 92 9.99 -9.01 11.19
N ALA A 93 10.98 -8.38 10.55
CA ALA A 93 10.78 -7.16 9.75
C ALA A 93 9.61 -7.30 8.76
N GLU A 94 9.41 -8.51 8.25
CA GLU A 94 8.27 -8.89 7.43
C GLU A 94 6.91 -8.59 8.10
N LYS A 95 6.69 -9.01 9.35
CA LYS A 95 5.40 -8.82 10.04
C LYS A 95 5.11 -7.35 10.28
N MET A 96 6.13 -6.52 10.49
CA MET A 96 5.95 -5.07 10.61
C MET A 96 5.53 -4.46 9.27
N VAL A 97 6.16 -4.89 8.17
CA VAL A 97 5.79 -4.46 6.82
C VAL A 97 4.36 -4.87 6.47
N VAL A 98 3.97 -6.12 6.74
CA VAL A 98 2.61 -6.62 6.50
C VAL A 98 1.57 -5.76 7.21
N TYR A 99 1.78 -5.44 8.49
CA TYR A 99 0.88 -4.57 9.24
C TYR A 99 0.80 -3.18 8.60
N SER A 100 1.94 -2.55 8.35
CA SER A 100 1.98 -1.19 7.79
C SER A 100 1.37 -1.13 6.38
N LEU A 101 1.49 -2.20 5.59
CA LEU A 101 0.84 -2.32 4.29
C LEU A 101 -0.68 -2.41 4.44
N GLY A 102 -1.18 -3.21 5.39
CA GLY A 102 -2.61 -3.31 5.68
C GLY A 102 -3.19 -1.95 6.10
N MET A 103 -2.54 -1.25 7.02
CA MET A 103 -2.94 0.11 7.43
C MET A 103 -2.86 1.11 6.28
N THR A 104 -1.85 0.99 5.41
CA THR A 104 -1.73 1.81 4.19
C THR A 104 -2.94 1.62 3.29
N LEU A 105 -3.37 0.38 3.06
CA LEU A 105 -4.52 0.09 2.20
C LEU A 105 -5.85 0.51 2.84
N TYR A 106 -6.02 0.34 4.16
CA TYR A 106 -7.19 0.88 4.87
C TYR A 106 -7.30 2.39 4.68
N TRP A 107 -6.17 3.10 4.79
CA TRP A 107 -6.16 4.54 4.54
C TRP A 107 -6.56 4.89 3.10
N CYS A 108 -6.17 4.07 2.12
CA CYS A 108 -6.48 4.31 0.71
C CYS A 108 -7.97 4.11 0.37
N VAL A 109 -8.63 3.14 1.01
CA VAL A 109 -10.07 2.87 0.79
C VAL A 109 -10.97 3.83 1.58
N ASP A 110 -10.46 4.38 2.68
CA ASP A 110 -11.15 5.38 3.50
C ASP A 110 -10.88 6.83 3.05
N TYR A 111 -10.02 7.02 2.04
CA TYR A 111 -9.55 8.33 1.62
C TYR A 111 -10.70 9.26 1.20
N HIS A 112 -10.86 10.37 1.95
CA HIS A 112 -11.91 11.37 1.75
C HIS A 112 -13.35 10.81 1.76
N LEU A 113 -13.58 9.64 2.37
CA LEU A 113 -14.94 9.18 2.58
C LEU A 113 -15.68 10.10 3.59
N PRO A 114 -16.98 10.37 3.38
CA PRO A 114 -17.77 11.06 4.37
C PRO A 114 -17.79 10.26 5.68
N HIS A 115 -17.58 10.93 6.83
CA HIS A 115 -17.53 10.31 8.16
C HIS A 115 -18.70 9.37 8.52
N ASN A 116 -19.83 9.49 7.83
CA ASN A 116 -21.04 8.69 8.09
C ASN A 116 -21.23 7.55 7.09
N GLN A 117 -20.22 7.26 6.27
CA GLN A 117 -20.27 6.22 5.26
C GLN A 117 -19.11 5.24 5.49
N PRO A 118 -19.37 4.04 6.02
CA PRO A 118 -18.32 3.05 6.22
C PRO A 118 -17.79 2.57 4.87
N VAL A 119 -16.50 2.26 4.81
CA VAL A 119 -15.88 1.56 3.68
C VAL A 119 -16.65 0.25 3.45
N GLN A 120 -17.06 0.00 2.21
CA GLN A 120 -17.70 -1.25 1.82
C GLN A 120 -16.69 -2.11 1.06
N LEU A 121 -16.13 -3.11 1.75
CA LEU A 121 -15.25 -4.12 1.15
C LEU A 121 -15.99 -5.46 1.11
N SER A 122 -15.66 -6.32 0.14
CA SER A 122 -16.08 -7.72 0.22
C SER A 122 -15.49 -8.39 1.46
N ALA A 123 -16.18 -9.42 1.96
CA ALA A 123 -15.71 -10.22 3.09
C ALA A 123 -14.31 -10.85 2.83
N GLY A 124 -13.96 -11.09 1.57
CA GLY A 124 -12.66 -11.62 1.19
C GLY A 124 -11.54 -10.61 1.41
N LEU A 125 -11.71 -9.38 0.93
CA LEU A 125 -10.70 -8.33 1.09
C LEU A 125 -10.63 -7.84 2.53
N GLU A 126 -11.78 -7.63 3.17
CA GLU A 126 -11.85 -7.24 4.58
C GLU A 126 -11.15 -8.27 5.47
N GLY A 127 -11.44 -9.56 5.29
CA GLY A 127 -10.80 -10.63 6.05
C GLY A 127 -9.29 -10.68 5.88
N LEU A 128 -8.79 -10.47 4.66
CA LEU A 128 -7.35 -10.40 4.39
C LEU A 128 -6.71 -9.19 5.08
N LEU A 129 -7.27 -7.98 4.91
CA LEU A 129 -6.74 -6.76 5.54
C LEU A 129 -6.76 -6.85 7.07
N LEU A 130 -7.81 -7.42 7.67
CA LEU A 130 -7.87 -7.68 9.11
C LEU A 130 -6.76 -8.65 9.55
N SER A 131 -6.51 -9.72 8.78
CA SER A 131 -5.43 -10.66 9.09
C SER A 131 -4.02 -10.04 8.99
N MET A 132 -3.85 -9.03 8.12
CA MET A 132 -2.61 -8.25 8.01
C MET A 132 -2.46 -7.27 9.18
N CYS A 133 -3.57 -6.72 9.68
CA CYS A 133 -3.60 -5.74 10.77
C CYS A 133 -3.83 -6.37 12.15
N GLU A 134 -3.58 -7.68 12.30
CA GLU A 134 -3.64 -8.33 13.61
C GLU A 134 -2.63 -7.71 14.59
N GLU A 135 -3.15 -7.35 15.76
CA GLU A 135 -2.39 -6.74 16.87
C GLU A 135 -1.34 -7.71 17.41
N LEU A 136 -1.68 -9.00 17.48
CA LEU A 136 -0.74 -10.04 17.90
C LEU A 136 0.09 -10.50 16.70
N VAL A 137 1.40 -10.25 16.75
CA VAL A 137 2.37 -10.64 15.70
C VAL A 137 2.24 -12.10 15.26
N VAL A 138 1.93 -13.01 16.19
CA VAL A 138 1.77 -14.45 15.91
C VAL A 138 0.52 -14.79 15.10
N ARG A 139 -0.54 -13.97 15.18
CA ARG A 139 -1.78 -14.12 14.41
C ARG A 139 -1.74 -13.41 13.07
N ARG A 140 -0.83 -12.45 12.92
CA ARG A 140 -0.65 -11.68 11.71
C ARG A 140 -0.21 -12.58 10.56
N THR A 141 -0.85 -12.43 9.41
CA THR A 141 -0.49 -13.18 8.19
C THR A 141 0.94 -12.87 7.72
N ASP A 142 1.54 -13.73 6.89
CA ASP A 142 2.86 -13.52 6.26
C ASP A 142 2.72 -13.11 4.80
N LEU A 143 3.81 -12.59 4.22
CA LEU A 143 3.79 -12.09 2.83
C LEU A 143 3.47 -13.18 1.81
N LEU A 144 3.86 -14.43 2.07
CA LEU A 144 3.60 -15.54 1.15
C LEU A 144 2.11 -15.90 1.13
N THR A 145 1.46 -15.92 2.29
CA THR A 145 0.02 -16.14 2.41
C THR A 145 -0.77 -14.99 1.76
N VAL A 146 -0.32 -13.75 1.92
CA VAL A 146 -0.91 -12.58 1.22
C VAL A 146 -0.78 -12.74 -0.29
N LEU A 147 0.40 -13.12 -0.79
CA LEU A 147 0.65 -13.35 -2.22
C LEU A 147 -0.32 -14.41 -2.78
N GLU A 148 -0.38 -15.59 -2.14
CA GLU A 148 -1.24 -16.68 -2.58
C GLU A 148 -2.72 -16.27 -2.63
N THR A 149 -3.18 -15.54 -1.61
CA THR A 149 -4.56 -15.05 -1.54
C THR A 149 -4.85 -14.07 -2.69
N CYS A 150 -3.93 -13.13 -2.96
CA CYS A 150 -4.08 -12.16 -4.04
C CYS A 150 -4.06 -12.83 -5.42
N GLU A 151 -3.16 -13.79 -5.65
CA GLU A 151 -3.11 -14.54 -6.91
C GLU A 151 -4.39 -15.34 -7.15
N LEU A 152 -4.92 -15.99 -6.12
CA LEU A 152 -6.17 -16.74 -6.22
C LEU A 152 -7.33 -15.81 -6.57
N HIS A 153 -7.42 -14.66 -5.91
CA HIS A 153 -8.45 -13.65 -6.20
C HIS A 153 -8.31 -13.12 -7.63
N HIS A 154 -7.10 -12.73 -8.06
CA HIS A 154 -6.83 -12.25 -9.43
C HIS A 154 -7.29 -13.25 -10.49
N LYS A 155 -7.02 -14.54 -10.29
CA LYS A 155 -7.47 -15.61 -11.19
C LYS A 155 -8.99 -15.77 -11.19
N ALA A 156 -9.62 -15.71 -10.02
CA ALA A 156 -11.06 -15.89 -9.88
C ALA A 156 -11.88 -14.71 -10.43
N ALA A 157 -11.44 -13.48 -10.15
CA ALA A 157 -12.08 -12.24 -10.59
C ALA A 157 -11.63 -11.79 -11.99
N MET A 158 -10.68 -12.49 -12.62
CA MET A 158 -10.13 -12.16 -13.94
C MET A 158 -9.54 -10.74 -14.00
N LEU A 159 -8.87 -10.34 -12.93
CA LEU A 159 -8.28 -9.01 -12.80
C LEU A 159 -7.13 -8.81 -13.79
N PRO A 160 -6.89 -7.57 -14.25
CA PRO A 160 -5.75 -7.27 -15.09
C PRO A 160 -4.42 -7.56 -14.37
N PRO A 161 -3.30 -7.69 -15.10
CA PRO A 161 -1.98 -7.72 -14.49
C PRO A 161 -1.78 -6.49 -13.60
N ALA A 162 -1.29 -6.70 -12.38
CA ALA A 162 -1.16 -5.64 -11.37
C ALA A 162 -0.31 -4.45 -11.85
N GLU A 163 0.72 -4.72 -12.65
CA GLU A 163 1.54 -3.68 -13.30
C GLU A 163 0.72 -2.71 -14.17
N ARG A 164 -0.42 -3.14 -14.73
CA ARG A 164 -1.30 -2.30 -15.53
C ARG A 164 -1.94 -1.23 -14.66
N LEU A 165 -2.46 -1.61 -13.49
CA LEU A 165 -3.00 -0.65 -12.53
C LEU A 165 -1.92 0.37 -12.13
N VAL A 166 -0.72 -0.09 -11.78
CA VAL A 166 0.36 0.80 -11.35
C VAL A 166 0.68 1.84 -12.43
N ARG A 167 0.70 1.44 -13.71
CA ARG A 167 0.86 2.37 -14.84
C ARG A 167 -0.30 3.36 -14.94
N GLN A 168 -1.55 2.88 -14.85
CA GLN A 168 -2.74 3.72 -14.94
C GLN A 168 -2.78 4.79 -13.84
N LEU A 169 -2.54 4.40 -12.59
CA LEU A 169 -2.49 5.33 -11.46
C LEU A 169 -1.45 6.44 -11.67
N VAL A 170 -0.28 6.10 -12.22
CA VAL A 170 0.78 7.06 -12.52
C VAL A 170 0.38 7.99 -13.67
N GLU A 171 -0.24 7.46 -14.73
CA GLU A 171 -0.72 8.25 -15.87
C GLU A 171 -1.81 9.26 -15.47
N ASP A 172 -2.72 8.87 -14.58
CA ASP A 172 -3.82 9.73 -14.13
C ASP A 172 -3.32 10.95 -13.34
N VAL A 173 -2.24 10.80 -12.55
CA VAL A 173 -1.56 11.94 -11.89
C VAL A 173 -1.09 12.96 -12.94
N TYR A 174 -0.43 12.50 -14.00
CA TYR A 174 0.06 13.40 -15.05
C TYR A 174 -1.09 14.05 -15.82
N ARG A 175 -2.16 13.31 -16.12
CA ARG A 175 -3.34 13.86 -16.82
C ARG A 175 -3.99 14.98 -16.01
N ASN A 176 -4.17 14.79 -14.71
CA ASN A 176 -4.79 15.78 -13.83
C ASN A 176 -3.92 17.04 -13.66
N SER A 177 -2.59 16.88 -13.64
CA SER A 177 -1.65 18.01 -13.60
C SER A 177 -1.73 18.94 -14.84
N VAL A 178 -2.09 18.40 -16.01
CA VAL A 178 -2.23 19.15 -17.25
C VAL A 178 -3.57 19.90 -17.31
N SER A 179 -4.66 19.27 -16.84
CA SER A 179 -5.99 19.90 -16.78
C SER A 179 -6.02 21.14 -15.88
N VAL A 180 -5.37 21.09 -14.70
CA VAL A 180 -5.29 22.25 -13.80
C VAL A 180 -4.52 23.42 -14.42
N LYS A 181 -3.49 23.14 -15.23
CA LYS A 181 -2.68 24.19 -15.90
C LYS A 181 -3.40 24.90 -17.04
N GLN A 182 -4.46 24.31 -17.62
CA GLN A 182 -5.25 24.96 -18.67
C GLN A 182 -6.38 25.85 -18.14
N VAL A 183 -6.89 25.58 -16.93
CA VAL A 183 -7.97 26.37 -16.33
C VAL A 183 -7.48 27.69 -15.72
N GLY A 184 -6.20 27.78 -15.30
CA GLY A 184 -5.61 29.01 -14.73
C GLY A 184 -5.15 30.07 -15.74
N ARG A 185 -5.62 30.03 -17.00
CA ARG A 185 -5.23 30.97 -18.07
C ARG A 185 -6.40 31.71 -18.73
N GLY A 186 -7.59 31.70 -18.12
CA GLY A 186 -8.77 32.44 -18.55
C GLY A 186 -8.93 33.77 -17.85
#